data_AF-A0A2V2VIX4-F1
#
_entry.id   AF-A0A2V2VIX4-F1
#
_cell.length_a   1.000
_cell.length_b   1.000
_cell.length_c   1.000
_cell.angle_alpha   90.00
_cell.angle_beta   90.00
_cell.angle_gamma   90.00
#
_symmetry.space_group_name_H-M   'P 1'
#
loop_
_entity.id
_entity.type
_entity.pdbx_description
1 polymer ?
#
loop_
_entity_poly.entity_id
_entity_poly.type
_entity_poly.pdbx_seq_one_letter_code
_entity_poly.pdbx_strand_id
1 'polypeptide(L)'
;MVPLLLEKAYAKFVGGYSRLDQCTPHETLRDLTGRPVLHIPLDDKLAEAANTGDFRSVKFWGGVAKDLERGDVITCMSNVDAGDGIHPLCSYALFAVIESVKESNDPADIVIKLHNCYFDEPFYSGPLNRNDGGWTTELMNACRYNPSEEEFLYLPQPVFLNNFSSMQRCHINCGDRLSSSGEWNECTSGGNPKFTTFRNNPIYLVENKSSRPVRILAELRHQTPSFSDSDG
;
A
#
# COMPACT_ATOMS: atom_id res chain seq x y z
N MET A 1 -17.60 11.72 -15.76
CA MET A 1 -16.78 12.54 -16.69
C MET A 1 -15.42 12.91 -16.09
N VAL A 2 -15.30 13.18 -14.78
CA VAL A 2 -14.03 13.53 -14.12
C VAL A 2 -12.95 12.43 -14.16
N PRO A 3 -13.26 11.13 -13.94
CA PRO A 3 -12.22 10.08 -13.91
C PRO A 3 -11.48 9.89 -15.24
N LEU A 4 -12.21 9.91 -16.36
CA LEU A 4 -11.64 9.70 -17.71
C LEU A 4 -10.69 10.83 -18.14
N LEU A 5 -10.94 12.06 -17.69
CA LEU A 5 -10.07 13.19 -17.99
C LEU A 5 -8.80 13.17 -17.13
N LEU A 6 -8.91 12.73 -15.87
CA LEU A 6 -7.76 12.55 -15.00
C LEU A 6 -6.83 11.46 -15.56
N GLU A 7 -7.38 10.31 -15.95
CA GLU A 7 -6.63 9.24 -16.59
C GLU A 7 -5.91 9.74 -17.85
N LYS A 8 -6.59 10.50 -18.72
CA LYS A 8 -5.96 11.09 -19.92
C LYS A 8 -4.82 12.04 -19.59
N ALA A 9 -5.01 12.89 -18.58
CA ALA A 9 -3.97 13.83 -18.14
C ALA A 9 -2.76 13.08 -17.58
N TYR A 10 -3.01 12.02 -16.79
CA TYR A 10 -1.97 11.17 -16.23
C TYR A 10 -1.23 10.37 -17.32
N ALA A 11 -1.95 9.79 -18.28
CA ALA A 11 -1.37 9.14 -19.45
C ALA A 11 -0.42 10.09 -20.20
N LYS A 12 -0.82 11.35 -20.41
CA LYS A 12 0.05 12.36 -21.03
C LYS A 12 1.30 12.64 -20.18
N PHE A 13 1.18 12.70 -18.86
CA PHE A 13 2.29 12.93 -17.95
C PHE A 13 3.32 11.80 -18.00
N VAL A 14 2.87 10.54 -17.99
CA VAL A 14 3.78 9.37 -18.00
C VAL A 14 4.34 9.03 -19.40
N GLY A 15 3.86 9.69 -20.46
CA GLY A 15 4.37 9.56 -21.83
C GLY A 15 3.50 8.73 -22.78
N GLY A 16 2.23 8.48 -22.44
CA GLY A 16 1.23 7.82 -23.27
C GLY A 16 0.42 6.77 -22.51
N TYR A 17 -0.73 6.37 -23.06
CA TYR A 17 -1.57 5.33 -22.46
C TYR A 17 -0.87 3.97 -22.33
N SER A 18 -0.04 3.61 -23.30
CA SER A 18 0.73 2.35 -23.27
C SER A 18 1.73 2.26 -22.10
N ARG A 19 2.03 3.39 -21.45
CA ARG A 19 2.93 3.43 -20.28
C ARG A 19 2.18 3.31 -18.96
N LEU A 20 0.85 3.40 -18.97
CA LEU A 20 0.06 3.18 -17.75
C LEU A 20 0.22 1.75 -17.24
N ASP A 21 0.33 0.77 -18.15
CA ASP A 21 0.54 -0.65 -17.82
C ASP A 21 1.87 -0.91 -17.08
N GLN A 22 2.82 0.02 -17.16
CA GLN A 22 4.12 -0.07 -16.50
C GLN A 22 4.16 0.71 -15.17
N CYS A 23 3.13 1.51 -14.89
CA CYS A 23 3.06 2.30 -13.67
C CYS A 23 2.60 1.43 -12.51
N THR A 24 3.39 1.40 -11.44
CA THR A 24 2.95 0.73 -10.22
C THR A 24 1.90 1.58 -9.49
N PRO A 25 0.99 0.97 -8.69
CA PRO A 25 0.10 1.73 -7.80
C PRO A 25 0.88 2.61 -6.82
N HIS A 26 2.09 2.17 -6.44
CA HIS A 26 2.99 2.93 -5.59
C HIS A 26 3.39 4.27 -6.24
N GLU A 27 3.84 4.24 -7.50
CA GLU A 27 4.19 5.44 -8.26
C GLU A 27 2.96 6.31 -8.52
N THR A 28 1.85 5.68 -8.87
CA THR A 28 0.61 6.40 -9.18
C THR A 28 0.07 7.16 -7.96
N LEU A 29 0.02 6.52 -6.79
CA LEU A 29 -0.36 7.19 -5.54
C LEU A 29 0.59 8.34 -5.22
N ARG A 30 1.89 8.15 -5.44
CA ARG A 30 2.89 9.17 -5.21
C ARG A 30 2.70 10.37 -6.13
N ASP A 31 2.50 10.14 -7.42
CA ASP A 31 2.37 11.20 -8.42
C ASP A 31 1.07 12.00 -8.26
N LEU A 32 -0.03 11.32 -7.90
CA LEU A 32 -1.31 11.97 -7.66
C LEU A 32 -1.37 12.77 -6.34
N THR A 33 -0.54 12.42 -5.35
CA THR A 33 -0.57 13.05 -4.02
C THR A 33 0.63 13.94 -3.71
N GLY A 34 1.77 13.70 -4.37
CA GLY A 34 3.06 14.28 -4.04
C GLY A 34 3.64 13.83 -2.69
N ARG A 35 3.03 12.82 -2.06
CA ARG A 35 3.36 12.34 -0.71
C ARG A 35 4.20 11.05 -0.75
N PRO A 36 5.00 10.78 0.30
CA PRO A 36 5.76 9.54 0.40
C PRO A 36 4.82 8.34 0.45
N VAL A 37 5.16 7.31 -0.31
CA VAL A 37 4.45 6.02 -0.31
C VAL A 37 5.40 4.95 0.22
N LEU A 38 4.93 4.10 1.12
CA LEU A 38 5.65 2.92 1.59
C LEU A 38 5.09 1.67 0.93
N HIS A 39 5.98 0.79 0.48
CA HIS A 39 5.61 -0.58 0.08
C HIS A 39 5.69 -1.48 1.31
N ILE A 40 4.62 -2.22 1.55
CA ILE A 40 4.45 -3.14 2.68
C ILE A 40 4.27 -4.53 2.07
N PRO A 41 5.35 -5.32 1.90
CA PRO A 41 5.23 -6.68 1.42
C PRO A 41 4.57 -7.58 2.48
N LEU A 42 3.76 -8.55 2.01
CA LEU A 42 3.09 -9.57 2.82
C LEU A 42 3.69 -10.97 2.61
N ASP A 43 4.98 -11.00 2.25
CA ASP A 43 5.81 -12.20 2.19
C ASP A 43 6.87 -12.12 3.29
N ASP A 44 7.19 -13.24 3.94
CA ASP A 44 8.09 -13.25 5.11
C ASP A 44 9.49 -12.72 4.80
N LYS A 45 10.08 -13.12 3.67
CA LYS A 45 11.44 -12.72 3.29
C LYS A 45 11.49 -11.24 2.94
N LEU A 46 10.50 -10.78 2.18
CA LEU A 46 10.40 -9.38 1.78
C LEU A 46 10.04 -8.48 2.97
N ALA A 47 9.17 -8.95 3.88
CA ALA A 47 8.78 -8.23 5.10
C ALA A 47 9.94 -8.08 6.07
N GLU A 48 10.79 -9.10 6.22
CA GLU A 48 12.03 -9.02 7.00
C GLU A 48 12.99 -8.00 6.38
N ALA A 49 13.23 -8.08 5.07
CA ALA A 49 14.11 -7.15 4.37
C ALA A 49 13.61 -5.69 4.42
N ALA A 50 12.29 -5.49 4.39
CA ALA A 50 11.65 -4.18 4.48
C ALA A 50 11.43 -3.69 5.93
N ASN A 51 11.72 -4.52 6.93
CA ASN A 51 11.44 -4.26 8.35
C ASN A 51 9.96 -3.89 8.59
N THR A 52 9.05 -4.60 7.92
CA THR A 52 7.59 -4.37 7.98
C THR A 52 7.00 -4.70 9.36
N GLY A 53 7.63 -5.64 10.08
CA GLY A 53 7.10 -6.23 11.31
C GLY A 53 6.18 -7.43 11.03
N ASP A 54 5.54 -7.93 12.09
CA ASP A 54 4.68 -9.12 12.02
C ASP A 54 3.29 -8.79 11.49
N PHE A 55 3.12 -8.88 10.18
CA PHE A 55 1.86 -8.63 9.46
C PHE A 55 0.78 -9.68 9.74
N ARG A 56 1.07 -10.75 10.49
CA ARG A 56 0.08 -11.72 10.98
C ARG A 56 -0.49 -11.35 12.34
N SER A 57 0.13 -10.41 13.06
CA SER A 57 -0.32 -10.01 14.39
C SER A 57 -1.49 -9.02 14.35
N VAL A 58 -2.42 -9.14 15.30
CA VAL A 58 -3.48 -8.14 15.56
C VAL A 58 -2.88 -6.75 15.77
N LYS A 59 -1.74 -6.67 16.48
CA LYS A 59 -1.03 -5.40 16.76
C LYS A 59 -0.64 -4.65 15.49
N PHE A 60 -0.18 -5.35 14.46
CA PHE A 60 0.16 -4.73 13.17
C PHE A 60 -1.07 -4.10 12.53
N TRP A 61 -2.16 -4.85 12.46
CA TRP A 61 -3.43 -4.39 11.88
C TRP A 61 -4.08 -3.25 12.67
N GLY A 62 -3.98 -3.26 14.01
CA GLY A 62 -4.34 -2.11 14.83
C GLY A 62 -3.48 -0.86 14.57
N GLY A 63 -2.23 -1.04 14.11
CA GLY A 63 -1.40 0.04 13.58
C GLY A 63 -1.95 0.57 12.26
N VAL A 64 -2.25 -0.32 11.31
CA VAL A 64 -2.87 0.03 10.01
C VAL A 64 -4.19 0.78 10.20
N ALA A 65 -5.03 0.36 11.15
CA ALA A 65 -6.27 1.06 11.49
C ALA A 65 -6.02 2.52 11.91
N LYS A 66 -5.07 2.75 12.82
CA LYS A 66 -4.67 4.11 13.26
C LYS A 66 -4.10 4.94 12.12
N ASP A 67 -3.46 4.29 11.17
CA ASP A 67 -2.89 4.95 10.01
C ASP A 67 -3.99 5.45 9.06
N LEU A 68 -5.04 4.64 8.83
CA LEU A 68 -6.26 5.06 8.13
C LEU A 68 -6.97 6.21 8.87
N GLU A 69 -7.10 6.13 10.20
CA GLU A 69 -7.70 7.20 11.03
C GLU A 69 -6.94 8.52 10.92
N ARG A 70 -5.62 8.46 10.76
CA ARG A 70 -4.79 9.64 10.50
C ARG A 70 -5.00 10.22 9.09
N GLY A 71 -5.70 9.50 8.22
CA GLY A 71 -6.01 9.89 6.85
C GLY A 71 -5.00 9.38 5.82
N ASP A 72 -4.14 8.41 6.16
CA ASP A 72 -3.31 7.76 5.16
C ASP A 72 -4.19 6.96 4.17
N VAL A 73 -3.79 6.94 2.91
CA VAL A 73 -4.47 6.16 1.86
C VAL A 73 -3.69 4.87 1.64
N ILE A 74 -4.38 3.73 1.65
CA ILE A 74 -3.75 2.42 1.51
C ILE A 74 -4.42 1.65 0.38
N THR A 75 -3.62 1.13 -0.56
CA THR A 75 -4.06 0.18 -1.58
C THR A 75 -3.43 -1.18 -1.33
N CYS A 76 -4.12 -2.24 -1.73
CA CYS A 76 -3.73 -3.62 -1.57
C CYS A 76 -3.63 -4.26 -2.95
N MET A 77 -2.56 -5.01 -3.20
CA MET A 77 -2.34 -5.71 -4.47
C MET A 77 -2.60 -7.20 -4.30
N SER A 78 -3.50 -7.74 -5.11
CA SER A 78 -3.79 -9.17 -5.12
C SER A 78 -2.65 -9.99 -5.74
N ASN A 79 -2.62 -11.28 -5.41
CA ASN A 79 -1.63 -12.23 -5.93
C ASN A 79 -1.87 -12.57 -7.42
N VAL A 80 -0.88 -13.18 -8.07
CA VAL A 80 -1.03 -13.75 -9.43
C VAL A 80 -2.02 -14.91 -9.44
N ASP A 81 -2.00 -15.70 -8.37
CA ASP A 81 -2.80 -16.88 -8.11
C ASP A 81 -3.88 -16.61 -7.05
N ALA A 82 -4.42 -15.38 -7.03
CA ALA A 82 -5.49 -14.99 -6.12
C ALA A 82 -6.68 -15.97 -6.24
N GLY A 83 -7.11 -16.51 -5.10
CA GLY A 83 -8.24 -17.41 -4.95
C GLY A 83 -9.50 -16.66 -4.51
N ASP A 84 -10.48 -17.41 -3.99
CA ASP A 84 -11.70 -16.88 -3.36
C ASP A 84 -12.51 -15.89 -4.20
N GLY A 85 -12.30 -15.88 -5.52
CA GLY A 85 -12.93 -14.93 -6.43
C GLY A 85 -12.41 -13.49 -6.33
N ILE A 86 -11.15 -13.31 -5.94
CA ILE A 86 -10.42 -12.04 -6.04
C ILE A 86 -9.77 -11.94 -7.43
N HIS A 87 -9.88 -10.79 -8.10
CA HIS A 87 -9.20 -10.58 -9.38
C HIS A 87 -7.69 -10.59 -9.19
N PRO A 88 -6.92 -11.37 -9.95
CA PRO A 88 -5.48 -11.44 -9.82
C PRO A 88 -4.80 -10.17 -10.34
N LEU A 89 -3.65 -9.81 -9.78
CA LEU A 89 -2.83 -8.66 -10.18
C LEU A 89 -3.59 -7.31 -10.21
N CYS A 90 -4.54 -7.16 -9.31
CA CYS A 90 -5.46 -6.04 -9.25
C CYS A 90 -5.29 -5.24 -7.95
N SER A 91 -5.66 -3.96 -8.00
CA SER A 91 -5.52 -3.04 -6.88
C SER A 91 -6.87 -2.76 -6.22
N TYR A 92 -6.93 -2.95 -4.91
CA TYR A 92 -8.11 -2.70 -4.08
C TYR A 92 -7.78 -1.62 -3.06
N ALA A 93 -8.68 -0.68 -2.80
CA ALA A 93 -8.45 0.31 -1.74
C ALA A 93 -8.82 -0.30 -0.38
N LEU A 94 -7.92 -0.19 0.60
CA LEU A 94 -8.22 -0.58 1.98
C LEU A 94 -9.11 0.50 2.60
N PHE A 95 -10.33 0.13 2.92
CA PHE A 95 -11.32 1.06 3.45
C PHE A 95 -11.33 1.06 4.99
N ALA A 96 -11.25 -0.12 5.60
CA ALA A 96 -11.16 -0.24 7.06
C ALA A 96 -10.47 -1.54 7.49
N VAL A 97 -9.93 -1.51 8.70
CA VAL A 97 -9.48 -2.68 9.46
C VAL A 97 -10.34 -2.73 10.71
N ILE A 98 -11.03 -3.84 10.91
CA ILE A 98 -12.13 -3.95 11.88
C ILE A 98 -11.81 -5.10 12.83
N GLU A 99 -11.71 -4.79 14.13
CA GLU A 99 -11.67 -5.79 15.19
C GLU A 99 -13.10 -6.26 15.46
N SER A 100 -13.47 -7.45 14.98
CA SER A 100 -14.81 -8.01 15.16
C SER A 100 -15.08 -8.40 16.61
N VAL A 101 -14.04 -8.85 17.32
CA VAL A 101 -14.05 -9.17 18.74
C VAL A 101 -13.08 -8.25 19.46
N LYS A 102 -13.60 -7.44 20.39
CA LYS A 102 -12.79 -6.48 21.16
C LYS A 102 -11.74 -7.20 21.99
N GLU A 103 -10.52 -6.67 21.99
CA GLU A 103 -9.38 -7.17 22.78
C GLU A 103 -8.97 -8.61 22.43
N SER A 104 -9.44 -9.16 21.30
CA SER A 104 -8.96 -10.44 20.81
C SER A 104 -7.52 -10.32 20.29
N ASN A 105 -6.76 -11.39 20.46
CA ASN A 105 -5.44 -11.55 19.83
C ASN A 105 -5.47 -12.57 18.68
N ASP A 106 -6.65 -13.10 18.33
CA ASP A 106 -6.80 -13.99 17.18
C ASP A 106 -6.82 -13.16 15.88
N PRO A 107 -5.88 -13.39 14.94
CA PRO A 107 -5.90 -12.71 13.66
C PRO A 107 -7.20 -12.94 12.87
N ALA A 108 -7.90 -14.05 13.07
CA ALA A 108 -9.19 -14.31 12.41
C ALA A 108 -10.29 -13.33 12.84
N ASP A 109 -10.15 -12.68 13.99
CA ASP A 109 -11.07 -11.62 14.46
C ASP A 109 -10.78 -10.24 13.84
N ILE A 110 -9.77 -10.15 12.96
CA ILE A 110 -9.52 -8.97 12.15
C ILE A 110 -10.22 -9.13 10.81
N VAL A 111 -11.15 -8.23 10.52
CA VAL A 111 -11.83 -8.13 9.22
C VAL A 111 -11.27 -6.96 8.43
N ILE A 112 -10.83 -7.25 7.22
CA ILE A 112 -10.32 -6.30 6.24
C ILE A 112 -11.47 -5.90 5.32
N LYS A 113 -11.88 -4.63 5.37
CA LYS A 113 -12.89 -4.06 4.47
C LYS A 113 -12.18 -3.39 3.29
N LEU A 114 -12.39 -3.92 2.09
CA LEU A 114 -11.81 -3.41 0.84
C LEU A 114 -12.89 -2.78 -0.03
N HIS A 115 -12.57 -1.70 -0.74
CA HIS A 115 -13.38 -1.19 -1.83
C HIS A 115 -13.03 -1.93 -3.12
N ASN A 116 -14.03 -2.60 -3.69
CA ASN A 116 -13.99 -3.32 -4.94
C ASN A 116 -14.34 -2.41 -6.11
N CYS A 117 -13.44 -2.35 -7.09
CA CYS A 117 -13.65 -1.63 -8.34
C CYS A 117 -14.01 -2.56 -9.51
N TYR A 118 -14.12 -3.86 -9.25
CA TYR A 118 -14.31 -4.91 -10.26
C TYR A 118 -15.69 -5.53 -10.08
N PHE A 119 -16.58 -5.29 -11.05
CA PHE A 119 -17.98 -5.71 -11.01
C PHE A 119 -18.29 -6.86 -11.97
N ASP A 120 -17.27 -7.39 -12.61
CA ASP A 120 -17.27 -8.55 -13.50
C ASP A 120 -16.68 -9.79 -12.80
N GLU A 121 -16.83 -10.96 -13.43
CA GLU A 121 -16.24 -12.19 -12.91
C GLU A 121 -14.69 -12.11 -12.84
N PRO A 122 -14.05 -12.76 -11.86
CA PRO A 122 -14.64 -13.59 -10.81
C PRO A 122 -15.32 -12.79 -9.69
N PHE A 123 -16.32 -13.39 -9.04
CA PHE A 123 -17.00 -12.79 -7.88
C PHE A 123 -16.49 -13.39 -6.58
N TYR A 124 -16.31 -12.53 -5.57
CA TYR A 124 -15.85 -12.95 -4.25
C TYR A 124 -16.74 -14.06 -3.66
N SER A 125 -16.12 -15.20 -3.37
CA SER A 125 -16.76 -16.42 -2.89
C SER A 125 -16.16 -16.95 -1.59
N GLY A 126 -15.13 -16.27 -1.05
CA GLY A 126 -14.52 -16.61 0.24
C GLY A 126 -15.43 -16.34 1.45
N PRO A 127 -14.95 -16.61 2.67
CA PRO A 127 -15.67 -16.33 3.92
C PRO A 127 -16.11 -14.87 4.04
N LEU A 128 -17.24 -14.61 4.67
CA LEU A 128 -17.88 -13.29 4.77
C LEU A 128 -18.29 -12.68 3.42
N ASN A 129 -18.44 -13.50 2.37
CA ASN A 129 -19.18 -13.07 1.18
C ASN A 129 -20.66 -12.80 1.52
N ARG A 130 -21.40 -12.19 0.59
CA ARG A 130 -22.79 -11.74 0.83
C ARG A 130 -23.78 -12.86 1.14
N ASN A 131 -23.51 -14.06 0.62
CA ASN A 131 -24.36 -15.23 0.79
C ASN A 131 -23.83 -16.17 1.88
N ASP A 132 -22.78 -15.77 2.60
CA ASP A 132 -22.20 -16.57 3.66
C ASP A 132 -23.12 -16.57 4.91
N GLY A 133 -23.49 -17.77 5.37
CA GLY A 133 -24.22 -17.94 6.62
C GLY A 133 -23.39 -17.60 7.86
N GLY A 134 -22.08 -17.38 7.72
CA GLY A 134 -21.17 -16.96 8.78
C GLY A 134 -21.39 -15.53 9.31
N TRP A 135 -22.20 -14.71 8.64
CA TRP A 135 -22.56 -13.39 9.14
C TRP A 135 -23.49 -13.45 10.36
N THR A 136 -22.95 -13.22 11.55
CA THR A 136 -23.74 -13.02 12.77
C THR A 136 -24.19 -11.57 12.91
N THR A 137 -25.23 -11.31 13.72
CA THR A 137 -25.72 -9.95 13.98
C THR A 137 -24.65 -9.09 14.64
N GLU A 138 -23.86 -9.67 15.54
CA GLU A 138 -22.73 -9.01 16.20
C GLU A 138 -21.65 -8.60 15.21
N LEU A 139 -21.30 -9.51 14.28
CA LEU A 139 -20.29 -9.25 13.26
C LEU A 139 -20.77 -8.19 12.25
N MET A 140 -22.02 -8.28 11.80
CA MET A 140 -22.62 -7.24 10.93
C MET A 140 -22.58 -5.87 11.61
N ASN A 141 -22.90 -5.80 12.90
CA ASN A 141 -22.86 -4.55 13.66
C ASN A 141 -21.42 -4.01 13.81
N ALA A 142 -20.45 -4.87 14.11
CA ALA A 142 -19.04 -4.50 14.21
C ALA A 142 -18.51 -3.95 12.87
N CYS A 143 -18.86 -4.61 11.77
CA CYS A 143 -18.48 -4.22 10.42
C CYS A 143 -19.25 -3.01 9.87
N ARG A 144 -20.31 -2.57 10.57
CA ARG A 144 -21.32 -1.63 10.04
C ARG A 144 -21.80 -2.08 8.66
N TYR A 145 -22.06 -3.38 8.53
CA TYR A 145 -22.41 -4.00 7.27
C TYR A 145 -23.73 -3.44 6.75
N ASN A 146 -23.71 -3.01 5.49
CA ASN A 146 -24.89 -2.57 4.76
C ASN A 146 -25.03 -3.39 3.47
N PRO A 147 -26.10 -4.19 3.32
CA PRO A 147 -26.32 -4.98 2.11
C PRO A 147 -26.40 -4.17 0.81
N SER A 148 -26.73 -2.87 0.88
CA SER A 148 -26.78 -2.01 -0.31
C SER A 148 -25.40 -1.54 -0.78
N GLU A 149 -24.36 -1.64 0.05
CA GLU A 149 -23.00 -1.25 -0.31
C GLU A 149 -22.28 -2.42 -0.97
N GLU A 150 -22.65 -2.65 -2.22
CA GLU A 150 -22.18 -3.75 -3.05
C GLU A 150 -20.68 -3.64 -3.42
N GLU A 151 -20.14 -2.43 -3.35
CA GLU A 151 -18.74 -2.12 -3.63
C GLU A 151 -17.77 -2.59 -2.55
N PHE A 152 -18.21 -3.08 -1.39
CA PHE A 152 -17.29 -3.52 -0.34
C PHE A 152 -17.16 -5.04 -0.23
N LEU A 153 -15.91 -5.48 -0.11
CA LEU A 153 -15.56 -6.84 0.29
C LEU A 153 -15.13 -6.84 1.75
N TYR A 154 -15.49 -7.90 2.46
CA TYR A 154 -15.09 -8.13 3.85
C TYR A 154 -14.35 -9.47 3.87
N LEU A 155 -13.10 -9.44 4.31
CA LEU A 155 -12.25 -10.63 4.36
C LEU A 155 -11.70 -10.79 5.78
N PRO A 156 -11.80 -11.97 6.41
CA PRO A 156 -10.97 -12.27 7.56
C PRO A 156 -9.48 -12.11 7.19
N GLN A 157 -8.67 -11.63 8.11
CA GLN A 157 -7.25 -11.34 7.84
C GLN A 157 -6.47 -12.55 7.29
N PRO A 158 -6.67 -13.80 7.72
CA PRO A 158 -6.00 -14.94 7.10
C PRO A 158 -6.38 -15.12 5.62
N VAL A 159 -7.65 -14.89 5.27
CA VAL A 159 -8.13 -14.94 3.87
C VAL A 159 -7.52 -13.79 3.07
N PHE A 160 -7.43 -12.60 3.64
CA PHE A 160 -6.74 -11.48 3.00
C PHE A 160 -5.26 -11.80 2.73
N LEU A 161 -4.52 -12.32 3.71
CA LEU A 161 -3.11 -12.66 3.52
C LEU A 161 -2.86 -13.75 2.49
N ASN A 162 -3.80 -14.68 2.30
CA ASN A 162 -3.69 -15.70 1.27
C ASN A 162 -3.88 -15.13 -0.15
N ASN A 163 -4.62 -14.03 -0.29
CA ASN A 163 -5.02 -13.50 -1.60
C ASN A 163 -4.24 -12.25 -2.03
N PHE A 164 -3.50 -11.61 -1.12
CA PHE A 164 -2.83 -10.33 -1.37
C PHE A 164 -1.32 -10.40 -1.12
N SER A 165 -0.54 -9.78 -2.03
CA SER A 165 0.93 -9.79 -2.02
C SER A 165 1.54 -8.65 -1.24
N SER A 166 0.87 -7.49 -1.23
CA SER A 166 1.43 -6.27 -0.63
C SER A 166 0.37 -5.19 -0.42
N MET A 167 0.74 -4.19 0.36
CA MET A 167 0.02 -2.93 0.49
C MET A 167 0.93 -1.75 0.10
N GLN A 168 0.36 -0.69 -0.48
CA GLN A 168 1.03 0.57 -0.72
C GLN A 168 0.34 1.63 0.12
N ARG A 169 1.11 2.23 1.04
CA ARG A 169 0.60 3.20 2.00
C ARG A 169 1.13 4.58 1.66
N CYS A 170 0.23 5.46 1.27
CA CYS A 170 0.52 6.87 1.04
C CYS A 170 0.28 7.69 2.32
N HIS A 171 1.33 8.37 2.79
CA HIS A 171 1.26 9.18 4.00
C HIS A 171 0.75 10.60 3.73
N ILE A 172 -0.57 10.76 3.69
CA ILE A 172 -1.21 12.03 3.33
C ILE A 172 -0.85 13.16 4.29
N ASN A 173 -0.95 12.89 5.60
CA ASN A 173 -0.78 13.89 6.66
C ASN A 173 0.60 13.79 7.34
N CYS A 174 1.66 13.56 6.57
CA CYS A 174 3.03 13.35 7.09
C CYS A 174 3.78 14.63 7.52
N GLY A 175 3.14 15.80 7.47
CA GLY A 175 3.77 17.09 7.74
C GLY A 175 4.50 17.69 6.53
N ASP A 176 5.44 18.58 6.83
CA ASP A 176 6.17 19.35 5.82
C ASP A 176 7.22 18.51 5.11
N ARG A 177 7.33 18.74 3.79
CA ARG A 177 8.30 18.06 2.93
C ARG A 177 9.57 18.90 2.83
N LEU A 178 10.70 18.30 3.17
CA LEU A 178 12.03 18.82 2.85
C LEU A 178 12.59 18.05 1.66
N SER A 179 13.05 18.76 0.64
CA SER A 179 13.63 18.18 -0.57
C SER A 179 15.03 18.74 -0.78
N SER A 180 15.96 17.88 -1.19
CA SER A 180 17.30 18.27 -1.62
C SER A 180 17.63 17.54 -2.91
N SER A 181 18.23 18.26 -3.85
CA SER A 181 18.64 17.72 -5.14
C SER A 181 20.11 17.29 -5.08
N GLY A 182 20.45 16.26 -5.85
CA GLY A 182 21.84 15.89 -6.09
C GLY A 182 21.95 14.94 -7.27
N GLU A 183 23.18 14.56 -7.60
CA GLU A 183 23.48 13.71 -8.75
C GLU A 183 24.61 12.73 -8.45
N TRP A 184 24.55 11.59 -9.11
CA TRP A 184 25.67 10.65 -9.23
C TRP A 184 26.32 10.85 -10.60
N ASN A 185 27.52 11.41 -10.61
CA ASN A 185 28.35 11.63 -11.79
C ASN A 185 29.67 10.86 -11.67
N GLU A 186 30.62 11.10 -12.58
CA GLU A 186 31.92 10.42 -12.59
C GLU A 186 32.68 10.52 -11.25
N CYS A 187 32.49 11.60 -10.48
CA CYS A 187 33.15 11.85 -9.21
C CYS A 187 32.32 11.44 -7.99
N THR A 188 30.99 11.44 -8.09
CA THR A 188 30.07 11.19 -6.96
C THR A 188 29.42 9.81 -6.96
N SER A 189 29.66 8.98 -7.99
CA SER A 189 29.13 7.60 -8.09
C SER A 189 29.92 6.62 -7.21
N GLY A 190 29.78 6.76 -5.88
CA GLY A 190 30.55 6.01 -4.90
C GLY A 190 30.16 4.53 -4.74
N GLY A 191 29.00 4.12 -5.26
CA GLY A 191 28.45 2.77 -5.08
C GLY A 191 27.77 2.59 -3.72
N ASN A 192 27.57 1.34 -3.29
CA ASN A 192 26.98 0.99 -1.99
C ASN A 192 28.07 0.82 -0.90
N PRO A 193 27.72 0.61 0.39
CA PRO A 193 28.70 0.50 1.49
C PRO A 193 29.76 -0.61 1.36
N LYS A 194 29.62 -1.53 0.39
CA LYS A 194 30.63 -2.55 0.10
C LYS A 194 31.85 -2.00 -0.68
N PHE A 195 31.76 -0.79 -1.23
CA PHE A 195 32.83 -0.18 -2.02
C PHE A 195 33.57 0.89 -1.21
N THR A 196 34.91 0.96 -1.36
CA THR A 196 35.75 1.97 -0.69
C THR A 196 35.43 3.40 -1.16
N THR A 197 34.85 3.53 -2.35
CA THR A 197 34.36 4.78 -2.94
C THR A 197 33.03 5.24 -2.35
N PHE A 198 32.37 4.49 -1.46
CA PHE A 198 31.05 4.82 -0.90
C PHE A 198 30.97 6.25 -0.33
N ARG A 199 32.07 6.71 0.27
CA ARG A 199 32.20 8.07 0.84
C ARG A 199 32.11 9.21 -0.19
N ASN A 200 32.20 8.89 -1.49
CA ASN A 200 32.11 9.87 -2.57
C ASN A 200 30.65 10.18 -2.94
N ASN A 201 29.67 9.38 -2.48
CA ASN A 201 28.26 9.69 -2.69
C ASN A 201 27.87 11.03 -2.05
N PRO A 202 26.86 11.74 -2.59
CA PRO A 202 26.30 12.91 -1.92
C PRO A 202 25.83 12.60 -0.49
N ILE A 203 26.19 13.45 0.47
CA ILE A 203 25.85 13.31 1.89
C ILE A 203 24.92 14.45 2.29
N TYR A 204 23.81 14.11 2.95
CA TYR A 204 22.81 15.06 3.43
C TYR A 204 22.68 14.99 4.95
N LEU A 205 22.53 16.15 5.60
CA LEU A 205 22.29 16.24 7.03
C LEU A 205 20.79 16.30 7.31
N VAL A 206 20.31 15.42 8.19
CA VAL A 206 18.97 15.49 8.76
C VAL A 206 19.11 15.68 10.27
N GLU A 207 18.54 16.76 10.80
CA GLU A 207 18.66 17.14 12.20
C GLU A 207 17.27 17.35 12.82
N ASN A 208 16.98 16.66 13.92
CA ASN A 208 15.82 16.95 14.75
C ASN A 208 16.18 18.01 15.80
N LYS A 209 15.75 19.25 15.58
CA LYS A 209 15.96 20.36 16.51
C LYS A 209 14.93 20.43 17.65
N SER A 210 13.95 19.52 17.66
CA SER A 210 12.93 19.49 18.71
C SER A 210 13.39 18.70 19.94
N SER A 211 12.74 18.93 21.08
CA SER A 211 13.02 18.18 22.31
C SER A 211 12.29 16.83 22.38
N ARG A 212 11.61 16.41 21.31
CA ARG A 212 10.81 15.18 21.27
C ARG A 212 11.31 14.25 20.15
N PRO A 213 11.18 12.94 20.31
CA PRO A 213 11.40 12.02 19.19
C PRO A 213 10.49 12.35 18.02
N VAL A 214 11.04 12.31 16.79
CA VAL A 214 10.29 12.49 15.55
C VAL A 214 10.47 11.26 14.67
N ARG A 215 9.42 10.91 13.92
CA ARG A 215 9.51 9.90 12.86
C ARG A 215 9.77 10.64 11.54
N ILE A 216 10.86 10.28 10.87
CA ILE A 216 11.23 10.83 9.58
C ILE A 216 10.90 9.80 8.50
N LEU A 217 10.19 10.23 7.48
CA LEU A 217 9.99 9.47 6.25
C LEU A 217 10.96 10.04 5.22
N ALA A 218 11.87 9.19 4.72
CA ALA A 218 12.85 9.58 3.73
C ALA A 218 12.58 8.83 2.42
N GLU A 219 12.64 9.56 1.31
CA GLU A 219 12.51 9.01 -0.04
C GLU A 219 13.68 9.52 -0.87
N LEU A 220 14.32 8.60 -1.60
CA LEU A 220 15.35 8.90 -2.59
C LEU A 220 14.77 8.62 -3.97
N ARG A 221 14.84 9.61 -4.87
CA ARG A 221 14.15 9.58 -6.16
C ARG A 221 15.04 10.10 -7.29
N HIS A 222 15.03 9.41 -8.43
CA HIS A 222 15.57 9.94 -9.68
C HIS A 222 14.65 11.03 -10.25
N GLN A 223 15.22 12.13 -10.72
CA GLN A 223 14.46 13.27 -11.24
C GLN A 223 13.57 12.90 -12.45
N THR A 224 14.04 11.98 -13.27
CA THR A 224 13.32 11.37 -14.39
C THR A 224 12.90 9.96 -13.96
N PRO A 225 11.70 9.47 -14.35
CA PRO A 225 11.34 8.08 -14.14
C PRO A 225 12.45 7.18 -14.69
N SER A 226 13.04 6.36 -13.85
CA SER A 226 14.02 5.35 -14.27
C SER A 226 13.24 4.21 -14.90
N PHE A 227 13.29 4.11 -16.22
CA PHE A 227 12.75 2.98 -16.94
C PHE A 227 13.75 1.83 -16.83
N SER A 228 13.34 0.73 -16.22
CA SER A 228 14.01 -0.55 -16.42
C SER A 228 13.57 -1.07 -17.78
N ASP A 229 14.49 -1.18 -18.73
CA ASP A 229 14.26 -2.04 -19.89
C ASP A 229 14.01 -3.46 -19.36
N SER A 230 13.12 -4.21 -20.00
CA SER A 230 12.89 -5.62 -19.67
C SER A 230 14.15 -6.50 -19.81
N ASP A 231 15.27 -5.93 -20.30
CA ASP A 231 16.55 -6.59 -20.53
C ASP A 231 17.74 -6.04 -19.69
N GLY A 232 17.53 -5.16 -18.69
CA GLY A 232 18.64 -4.77 -17.78
C GLY A 232 18.47 -3.48 -16.98
#